data_AF-A0A942AXM1-F1
#
_entry.id   AF-A0A942AXM1-F1
#
_cell.length_a   1.000
_cell.length_b   1.000
_cell.length_c   1.000
_cell.angle_alpha   90.00
_cell.angle_beta   90.00
_cell.angle_gamma   90.00
#
_symmetry.space_group_name_H-M   'P 1'
#
loop_
_entity.id
_entity.type
_entity.pdbx_description
1 polymer ?
#
loop_
_entity_poly.entity_id
_entity_poly.type
_entity_poly.pdbx_seq_one_letter_code
_entity_poly.pdbx_strand_id
1 'polypeptide(L)'
;MYVIGEDALWGHGLGQQAVRSALSKAFLHLRADRVVAKVMPPNLRSIRCVCACGFQQMAEMPRLIRFEITFDAYCKALREKRA
;
A
#
# COMPACT_ATOMS: atom_id res chain seq x y z
N MET A 1 -4.57 -0.38 -18.26
CA MET A 1 -4.77 0.06 -16.87
C MET A 1 -5.63 -1.00 -16.20
N TYR A 2 -5.07 -1.92 -15.42
CA TYR A 2 -5.88 -2.92 -14.70
C TYR A 2 -6.29 -2.32 -13.37
N VAL A 3 -7.52 -1.80 -13.30
CA VAL A 3 -8.12 -1.32 -12.07
C VAL A 3 -8.90 -2.49 -11.48
N ILE A 4 -8.44 -3.01 -10.32
CA ILE A 4 -9.25 -3.93 -9.52
C ILE A 4 -10.12 -3.06 -8.61
N GLY A 5 -11.41 -3.03 -8.87
CA GLY A 5 -12.41 -2.44 -7.98
C GLY A 5 -13.65 -2.00 -8.74
N GLU A 6 -14.59 -2.91 -8.97
CA GLU A 6 -15.98 -2.53 -9.21
C GLU A 6 -16.45 -1.63 -8.05
N ASP A 7 -17.14 -0.54 -8.36
CA ASP A 7 -17.66 0.41 -7.36
C ASP A 7 -18.53 -0.27 -6.28
N ALA A 8 -19.19 -1.37 -6.66
CA ALA A 8 -20.01 -2.19 -5.78
C ALA A 8 -19.23 -2.88 -4.65
N LEU A 9 -17.91 -3.02 -4.78
CA LEU A 9 -17.04 -3.72 -3.83
C LEU A 9 -16.28 -2.76 -2.90
N TRP A 10 -16.60 -1.47 -2.97
CA TRP A 10 -16.02 -0.45 -2.10
C TRP A 10 -16.49 -0.62 -0.64
N GLY A 11 -15.59 -0.37 0.32
CA GLY A 11 -15.89 -0.48 1.75
C GLY A 11 -15.63 -1.85 2.39
N HIS A 12 -15.39 -2.90 1.60
CA HIS A 12 -15.12 -4.26 2.11
C HIS A 12 -13.64 -4.57 2.39
N GLY A 13 -12.76 -3.56 2.37
CA GLY A 13 -11.33 -3.76 2.65
C GLY A 13 -10.52 -4.45 1.55
N LEU A 14 -11.13 -4.70 0.38
CA LEU A 14 -10.49 -5.39 -0.75
C LEU A 14 -9.25 -4.66 -1.27
N GLY A 15 -9.26 -3.33 -1.29
CA GLY A 15 -8.08 -2.54 -1.64
C GLY A 15 -6.90 -2.79 -0.69
N GLN A 16 -7.18 -2.90 0.62
CA GLN A 16 -6.14 -3.20 1.60
C GLN A 16 -5.64 -4.64 1.46
N GLN A 17 -6.53 -5.61 1.19
CA GLN A 17 -6.13 -7.00 0.95
C GLN A 17 -5.30 -7.15 -0.33
N ALA A 18 -5.65 -6.43 -1.40
CA ALA A 18 -4.88 -6.40 -2.64
C ALA A 18 -3.48 -5.82 -2.40
N VAL A 19 -3.37 -4.70 -1.68
CA VAL A 19 -2.08 -4.10 -1.32
C VAL A 19 -1.27 -5.06 -0.43
N ARG A 20 -1.87 -5.68 0.58
CA ARG A 20 -1.20 -6.67 1.45
C ARG A 20 -0.69 -7.87 0.66
N SER A 21 -1.47 -8.38 -0.28
CA SER A 21 -1.09 -9.51 -1.13
C SER A 21 0.05 -9.13 -2.07
N ALA A 22 0.00 -7.92 -2.64
CA ALA A 22 1.07 -7.37 -3.46
C ALA A 22 2.37 -7.20 -2.64
N LEU A 23 2.28 -6.70 -1.41
CA LEU A 23 3.43 -6.60 -0.51
C LEU A 23 4.02 -7.96 -0.16
N SER A 24 3.17 -8.94 0.17
CA SER A 24 3.61 -10.31 0.44
C SER A 24 4.35 -10.91 -0.77
N LYS A 25 3.80 -10.73 -1.98
CA LYS A 25 4.47 -11.15 -3.22
C LYS A 25 5.80 -10.42 -3.44
N ALA A 26 5.82 -9.10 -3.31
CA ALA A 26 7.03 -8.29 -3.52
C ALA A 26 8.15 -8.68 -2.55
N PHE A 27 7.84 -8.85 -1.27
CA PHE A 27 8.82 -9.07 -0.23
C PHE A 27 9.22 -10.54 -0.04
N LEU A 28 8.24 -11.45 0.00
CA LEU A 28 8.51 -12.86 0.32
C LEU A 28 8.93 -13.66 -0.91
N HIS A 29 8.38 -13.32 -2.09
CA HIS A 29 8.66 -14.05 -3.33
C HIS A 29 9.70 -13.33 -4.19
N LEU A 30 9.53 -12.02 -4.41
CA LEU A 30 10.42 -11.26 -5.30
C LEU A 30 11.65 -10.66 -4.58
N ARG A 31 11.72 -10.76 -3.24
CA ARG A 31 12.84 -10.24 -2.41
C ARG A 31 13.14 -8.76 -2.68
N ALA A 32 12.12 -7.95 -2.94
CA ALA A 32 12.30 -6.52 -3.13
C ALA A 32 12.76 -5.85 -1.82
N ASP A 33 13.72 -4.93 -1.88
CA ASP A 33 14.16 -4.19 -0.68
C ASP A 33 13.10 -3.17 -0.22
N ARG A 34 12.37 -2.59 -1.17
CA ARG A 34 11.33 -1.59 -0.95
C ARG A 34 10.23 -1.64 -2.01
N VAL A 35 9.04 -1.20 -1.62
CA VAL A 35 7.89 -1.01 -2.53
C VAL A 35 7.50 0.45 -2.51
N VAL A 36 7.29 1.02 -3.71
CA VAL A 36 6.90 2.42 -3.89
C VAL A 36 5.49 2.49 -4.46
N ALA A 37 4.60 3.19 -3.76
CA ALA A 37 3.26 3.50 -4.24
C ALA A 37 3.18 4.98 -4.63
N LYS A 38 2.71 5.22 -5.86
CA LYS A 38 2.52 6.56 -6.43
C LYS A 38 1.03 6.83 -6.47
N VAL A 39 0.55 7.80 -5.70
CA VAL A 39 -0.89 8.09 -5.55
C VAL A 39 -1.16 9.54 -5.92
N MET A 40 -2.23 9.82 -6.66
CA MET A 40 -2.63 11.20 -6.94
C MET A 40 -3.24 11.84 -5.67
N PRO A 41 -2.89 13.09 -5.32
CA PRO A 41 -3.41 13.78 -4.13
C PRO A 41 -4.94 13.74 -3.94
N PRO A 42 -5.79 13.92 -5.00
CA PRO A 42 -7.24 13.87 -4.81
C PRO A 42 -7.77 12.46 -4.45
N ASN A 43 -6.96 11.40 -4.65
CA ASN A 43 -7.37 10.05 -4.33
C ASN A 43 -7.10 9.71 -2.85
N LEU A 44 -7.86 10.37 -1.98
CA LEU A 44 -7.83 10.19 -0.52
C LEU A 44 -8.05 8.72 -0.11
N ARG A 45 -8.78 7.95 -0.91
CA ARG A 45 -9.04 6.53 -0.65
C ARG A 45 -7.77 5.70 -0.80
N SER A 46 -7.05 5.88 -1.91
CA SER A 46 -5.76 5.21 -2.11
C SER A 46 -4.74 5.64 -1.06
N ILE A 47 -4.70 6.92 -0.67
CA ILE A 47 -3.85 7.43 0.41
C ILE A 47 -4.13 6.69 1.71
N ARG A 48 -5.40 6.66 2.15
CA ARG A 48 -5.80 5.92 3.37
C ARG A 48 -5.46 4.44 3.29
N CYS A 49 -5.64 3.83 2.13
CA CYS A 49 -5.36 2.41 1.91
C CYS A 49 -3.87 2.10 2.05
N VAL A 50 -2.98 2.88 1.42
CA VAL A 50 -1.53 2.65 1.51
C VAL A 50 -1.00 2.95 2.92
N CYS A 51 -1.48 4.01 3.56
CA CYS A 51 -1.12 4.32 4.95
C CYS A 51 -1.54 3.19 5.90
N ALA A 52 -2.76 2.65 5.77
CA ALA A 52 -3.23 1.51 6.57
C ALA A 52 -2.46 0.20 6.32
N CYS A 53 -1.72 0.11 5.21
CA CYS A 53 -0.86 -1.02 4.90
C CYS A 53 0.60 -0.84 5.35
N GLY A 54 0.91 0.25 6.06
CA GLY A 54 2.24 0.50 6.62
C GLY A 54 3.18 1.29 5.70
N PHE A 55 2.67 1.87 4.62
CA PHE A 55 3.47 2.79 3.82
C PHE A 55 3.64 4.13 4.52
N GLN A 56 4.80 4.73 4.35
CA GLN A 56 5.13 6.07 4.82
C GLN A 56 5.22 7.05 3.65
N GLN A 57 4.71 8.26 3.84
CA GLN A 57 4.80 9.33 2.85
C GLN A 57 6.24 9.86 2.80
N MET A 58 6.85 9.80 1.63
CA MET A 58 8.24 10.24 1.42
C MET A 58 8.34 11.58 0.72
N ALA A 59 7.41 11.86 -0.20
CA ALA A 59 7.38 13.12 -0.92
C ALA A 59 5.96 13.44 -1.38
N GLU A 60 5.64 14.73 -1.39
CA GLU A 60 4.40 15.26 -1.95
C GLU A 60 4.75 16.20 -3.09
N MET A 61 4.15 15.96 -4.25
CA MET A 61 4.31 16.74 -5.47
C MET A 61 2.91 17.15 -5.96
N PRO A 62 2.78 18.25 -6.73
CA PRO A 62 1.48 18.79 -7.14
C PRO A 62 0.54 17.78 -7.84
N ARG A 63 1.11 16.74 -8.47
CA ARG A 63 0.35 15.71 -9.19
C ARG A 63 0.46 14.33 -8.55
N LEU A 64 1.29 14.16 -7.53
CA LEU A 64 1.65 12.84 -7.03
C LEU A 64 2.20 12.88 -5.59
N ILE A 65 1.70 11.99 -4.75
CA ILE A 65 2.27 11.65 -3.46
C ILE A 65 2.99 10.31 -3.59
N ARG A 66 4.25 10.27 -3.16
CA ARG A 66 5.09 9.08 -3.15
C ARG A 66 5.11 8.49 -1.75
N PHE A 67 4.66 7.24 -1.67
CA PHE A 67 4.66 6.43 -0.47
C PHE A 67 5.66 5.29 -0.62
N GLU A 68 6.33 4.91 0.46
CA GLU A 68 7.27 3.79 0.49
C GLU A 68 7.07 2.90 1.70
N ILE A 69 7.39 1.62 1.53
CA ILE A 69 7.56 0.66 2.63
C ILE A 69 8.78 -0.20 2.33
N THR A 70 9.61 -0.42 3.35
CA THR A 70 10.78 -1.31 3.28
C THR A 70 10.41 -2.69 3.82
N PHE A 71 11.26 -3.69 3.52
CA PHE A 71 11.07 -5.03 4.07
C PHE A 71 11.05 -5.04 5.61
N ASP A 72 11.90 -4.25 6.25
CA ASP A 72 11.96 -4.13 7.70
C ASP A 72 10.66 -3.55 8.29
N ALA A 73 10.19 -2.43 7.73
CA ALA A 73 8.91 -1.83 8.12
C ALA A 73 7.73 -2.78 7.91
N TYR A 74 7.75 -3.55 6.82
CA TYR A 74 6.75 -4.60 6.57
C TYR A 74 6.78 -5.70 7.64
N CYS A 75 7.97 -6.18 8.03
CA CYS A 75 8.11 -7.19 9.08
C CYS A 75 7.65 -6.66 10.44
N LYS A 76 7.97 -5.41 10.77
CA LYS A 76 7.50 -4.73 11.99
C LYS A 76 5.97 -4.65 12.01
N ALA A 77 5.35 -4.19 10.92
CA ALA A 77 3.90 -4.09 10.80
C ALA A 77 3.18 -5.44 10.91
N LEU A 78 3.80 -6.54 10.48
CA LEU A 78 3.27 -7.89 10.68
C LEU A 78 3.35 -8.37 12.13
N ARG A 79 4.39 -7.98 12.87
CA ARG A 79 4.53 -8.32 14.30
C ARG A 79 3.50 -7.58 15.14
N GLU A 80 3.31 -6.28 14.90
CA GLU A 80 2.36 -5.43 15.62
C GLU A 80 0.89 -5.83 15.40
N LYS A 81 0.56 -6.48 14.27
CA LYS A 81 -0.79 -7.00 13.98
C LYS A 81 -1.08 -8.38 14.54
N ARG A 82 -0.06 -9.08 15.04
CA ARG A 82 -0.19 -10.40 15.67
C ARG A 82 -0.30 -10.32 17.20
N ALA A 83 0.03 -9.17 17.80
CA ALA A 83 -0.22 -8.83 19.19
C ALA A 83 -1.64 -8.30 19.37
#